data_AF-A0A8T3PDJ5-F1
#
_entry.id   AF-A0A8T3PDJ5-F1
#
_cell.length_a   1.000
_cell.length_b   1.000
_cell.length_c   1.000
_cell.angle_alpha   90.00
_cell.angle_beta   90.00
_cell.angle_gamma   90.00
#
_symmetry.space_group_name_H-M   'P 1'
#
loop_
_entity.id
_entity.type
_entity.pdbx_description
1 polymer ?
#
loop_
_entity_poly.entity_id
_entity_poly.type
_entity_poly.pdbx_seq_one_letter_code
_entity_poly.pdbx_strand_id
1 'polypeptide(L)'
;MNDSFQWWLVIVGIGIGVGLAWIVMGRLARSDDDVSDEERRVEAAWISRSIAAYGGVAPPLLVEEVLELHRHYLEGPALDVPPLPEEDDFPDEEPIEEGDTVTETEPRRSVQRNAPTVLGG
;
A
#
# COMPACT_ATOMS: atom_id res chain seq x y z
N MET A 1 19.63 -5.03 56.02
CA MET A 1 18.76 -4.11 55.24
C MET A 1 17.42 -4.02 55.94
N ASN A 2 16.71 -2.89 55.82
CA ASN A 2 15.34 -2.77 56.33
C ASN A 2 14.38 -3.43 55.34
N ASP A 3 13.66 -4.48 55.74
CA ASP A 3 12.70 -5.20 54.89
C ASP A 3 11.66 -4.28 54.25
N SER A 4 11.28 -3.22 54.96
CA SER A 4 10.34 -2.20 54.45
C SER A 4 10.91 -1.45 53.24
N PHE A 5 12.21 -1.18 53.25
CA PHE A 5 12.90 -0.51 52.15
C PHE A 5 13.06 -1.44 50.93
N GLN A 6 13.35 -2.72 51.18
CA GLN A 6 13.45 -3.71 50.11
C GLN A 6 12.12 -3.88 49.38
N TRP A 7 11.01 -3.94 50.12
CA TRP A 7 9.67 -4.03 49.53
C TRP A 7 9.30 -2.79 48.72
N TRP A 8 9.69 -1.60 49.20
CA TRP A 8 9.47 -0.35 48.49
C TRP A 8 10.19 -0.33 47.12
N LEU A 9 11.43 -0.82 47.04
CA LEU A 9 12.17 -0.90 45.79
C LEU A 9 11.50 -1.83 44.76
N VAL A 10 10.88 -2.93 45.22
CA VAL A 10 10.13 -3.83 44.34
C VAL A 10 8.95 -3.10 43.70
N ILE A 11 8.16 -2.37 44.51
CA ILE A 11 7.02 -1.60 44.01
C ILE A 11 7.47 -0.54 43.00
N VAL A 12 8.54 0.20 43.31
CA VAL A 12 9.08 1.22 42.40
C VAL A 12 9.60 0.59 41.12
N GLY A 13 10.32 -0.53 41.21
CA GLY A 13 10.81 -1.27 40.06
C GLY A 13 9.68 -1.75 39.15
N ILE A 14 8.60 -2.29 39.74
CA ILE A 14 7.39 -2.67 38.98
C ILE A 14 6.76 -1.45 38.34
N GLY A 15 6.59 -0.34 39.07
CA GLY A 15 6.00 0.88 38.54
C GLY A 15 6.78 1.45 37.35
N ILE A 16 8.11 1.49 37.46
CA ILE A 16 8.99 1.90 36.36
C ILE A 16 8.89 0.92 35.19
N GLY A 17 8.92 -0.38 35.45
CA GLY A 17 8.81 -1.42 34.42
C GLY A 17 7.49 -1.34 33.65
N VAL A 18 6.37 -1.20 34.35
CA VAL A 18 5.04 -1.02 33.75
C VAL A 18 4.99 0.29 32.96
N GLY A 19 5.52 1.38 33.50
CA GLY A 19 5.57 2.67 32.81
C GLY A 19 6.37 2.61 31.51
N LEU A 20 7.55 1.98 31.53
CA LEU A 20 8.37 1.79 30.34
C LEU A 20 7.70 0.86 29.31
N ALA A 21 7.11 -0.25 29.77
CA ALA A 21 6.37 -1.15 28.90
C ALA A 21 5.18 -0.44 28.24
N TRP A 22 4.46 0.39 28.99
CA TRP A 22 3.37 1.21 28.46
C TRP A 22 3.85 2.23 27.42
N ILE A 23 4.97 2.92 27.67
CA ILE A 23 5.57 3.86 26.69
C ILE A 23 6.00 3.13 25.42
N VAL A 24 6.67 1.98 25.54
CA VAL A 24 7.11 1.19 24.38
C VAL A 24 5.90 0.70 23.60
N MET A 25 4.89 0.18 24.27
CA MET A 25 3.66 -0.29 23.63
C MET A 25 2.93 0.87 22.94
N GLY A 26 2.78 2.03 23.60
CA GLY A 26 2.14 3.21 23.03
C GLY A 26 2.93 3.86 21.89
N ARG A 27 4.26 3.77 21.91
CA ARG A 27 5.12 4.30 20.85
C ARG A 27 5.18 3.38 19.62
N LEU A 28 5.05 2.07 19.81
CA LEU A 28 4.88 1.12 18.71
C LEU A 28 3.45 1.13 18.17
N ALA A 29 2.47 1.38 19.02
CA ALA A 29 1.08 1.61 18.66
C ALA A 29 0.82 3.07 18.27
N ARG A 30 1.75 3.72 17.55
CA ARG A 30 1.34 4.82 16.66
C ARG A 30 0.54 4.13 15.55
N SER A 31 -0.72 3.86 15.84
CA SER A 31 -1.69 3.33 14.89
C SER A 31 -1.73 4.27 13.70
N ASP A 32 -1.90 3.74 12.49
CA ASP A 32 -2.13 4.56 11.29
C ASP A 32 -3.30 5.55 11.48
N ASP A 33 -4.22 5.28 12.42
CA ASP A 33 -5.27 6.22 12.85
C ASP A 33 -4.76 7.58 13.38
N ASP A 34 -3.53 7.65 13.89
CA ASP A 34 -2.90 8.87 14.37
C ASP A 34 -2.16 9.65 13.25
N VAL A 35 -2.15 9.15 12.02
CA VAL A 35 -1.56 9.84 10.87
C VAL A 35 -2.58 10.82 10.30
N SER A 36 -2.29 12.11 10.43
CA SER A 36 -3.15 13.15 9.86
C SER A 36 -3.21 13.08 8.34
N ASP A 37 -4.30 13.56 7.72
CA ASP A 37 -4.43 13.66 6.26
C ASP A 37 -3.28 14.46 5.61
N GLU A 38 -2.67 15.38 6.36
CA GLU A 38 -1.50 16.14 5.91
C GLU A 38 -0.22 15.28 5.91
N GLU A 39 0.03 14.54 7.00
CA GLU A 39 1.17 13.62 7.07
C GLU A 39 1.08 12.53 5.99
N ARG A 40 -0.13 11.99 5.74
CA ARG A 40 -0.35 11.02 4.67
C ARG A 40 -0.04 11.58 3.28
N ARG A 41 -0.40 12.84 3.00
CA ARG A 41 -0.04 13.52 1.75
C ARG A 41 1.47 13.70 1.61
N VAL A 42 2.16 14.02 2.70
CA VAL A 42 3.62 14.13 2.73
C VAL A 42 4.29 12.77 2.47
N GLU A 43 3.79 11.70 3.08
CA GLU A 43 4.25 10.34 2.87
C GLU A 43 4.03 9.88 1.43
N ALA A 44 2.83 10.08 0.88
CA ALA A 44 2.52 9.76 -0.51
C ALA A 44 3.46 10.46 -1.50
N ALA A 45 3.78 11.75 -1.25
CA ALA A 45 4.76 12.48 -2.04
C ALA A 45 6.19 11.94 -1.88
N TRP A 46 6.57 11.50 -0.68
CA TRP A 46 7.87 10.86 -0.44
C TRP A 46 7.99 9.51 -1.16
N ILE A 47 6.99 8.64 -1.07
CA ILE A 47 6.94 7.35 -1.78
C ILE A 47 6.95 7.55 -3.29
N SER A 48 6.14 8.47 -3.82
CA SER A 48 6.09 8.80 -5.25
C SER A 48 7.48 9.19 -5.79
N ARG A 49 8.20 10.07 -5.07
CA ARG A 49 9.59 10.44 -5.40
C ARG A 49 10.55 9.27 -5.30
N SER A 50 10.41 8.43 -4.29
CA SER A 50 11.24 7.24 -4.11
C SER A 50 11.06 6.26 -5.28
N ILE A 51 9.82 5.98 -5.67
CA ILE A 51 9.50 5.12 -6.82
C ILE A 51 10.07 5.70 -8.11
N ALA A 52 9.93 7.00 -8.33
CA ALA A 52 10.49 7.69 -9.49
C ALA A 52 12.02 7.57 -9.56
N ALA A 53 12.71 7.59 -8.41
CA ALA A 53 14.17 7.41 -8.35
C ALA A 53 14.62 6.01 -8.82
N TYR A 54 13.76 5.00 -8.75
CA TYR A 54 14.00 3.65 -9.26
C TYR A 54 13.41 3.42 -10.66
N GLY A 55 12.94 4.47 -11.35
CA GLY A 55 12.40 4.39 -12.71
C GLY A 55 10.93 3.98 -12.79
N GLY A 56 10.23 3.90 -11.66
CA GLY A 56 8.78 3.65 -11.63
C GLY A 56 7.95 4.91 -11.83
N VAL A 57 6.65 4.74 -12.09
CA VAL A 57 5.69 5.85 -12.20
C VAL A 57 4.52 5.59 -11.26
N ALA A 58 4.46 6.37 -10.18
CA ALA A 58 3.37 6.35 -9.21
C ALA A 58 3.01 7.79 -8.83
N PRO A 59 1.92 8.36 -9.36
CA PRO A 59 1.45 9.69 -8.98
C PRO A 59 1.15 9.77 -7.47
N PRO A 60 1.41 10.90 -6.79
CA PRO A 60 1.16 11.02 -5.35
C PRO A 60 -0.29 10.70 -4.94
N LEU A 61 -1.28 11.08 -5.76
CA LEU A 61 -2.69 10.76 -5.49
C LEU A 61 -2.97 9.25 -5.52
N LEU A 62 -2.36 8.53 -6.47
CA LEU A 62 -2.47 7.07 -6.53
C LEU A 62 -1.85 6.42 -5.29
N VAL A 63 -0.69 6.93 -4.85
CA VAL A 63 -0.04 6.42 -3.65
C VAL A 63 -0.91 6.67 -2.41
N GLU A 64 -1.54 7.83 -2.31
CA GLU A 64 -2.48 8.14 -1.23
C GLU A 64 -3.67 7.16 -1.20
N GLU A 65 -4.27 6.86 -2.35
CA GLU A 65 -5.33 5.84 -2.48
C GLU A 65 -4.85 4.44 -2.06
N VAL A 66 -3.62 4.06 -2.43
CA VAL A 66 -3.02 2.79 -2.03
C VAL A 66 -2.81 2.72 -0.52
N LEU A 67 -2.34 3.81 0.11
CA LEU A 67 -2.17 3.86 1.57
C LEU A 67 -3.52 3.78 2.28
N GLU A 68 -4.57 4.43 1.76
CA GLU A 68 -5.93 4.31 2.28
C GLU A 68 -6.45 2.87 2.19
N LEU A 69 -6.25 2.22 1.04
CA LEU A 69 -6.61 0.83 0.84
C LEU A 69 -5.83 -0.11 1.78
N HIS A 70 -4.54 0.18 1.99
CA HIS A 70 -3.69 -0.60 2.89
C HIS A 70 -4.17 -0.52 4.34
N ARG A 71 -4.56 0.68 4.80
CA ARG A 71 -5.19 0.84 6.10
C ARG A 71 -6.46 -0.02 6.22
N HIS A 72 -7.33 0.05 5.21
CA HIS A 72 -8.55 -0.75 5.22
C HIS A 72 -8.27 -2.27 5.24
N TYR A 73 -7.21 -2.71 4.58
CA TYR A 73 -6.75 -4.09 4.64
C TYR A 73 -6.31 -4.50 6.05
N LEU A 74 -5.60 -3.63 6.78
CA LEU A 74 -5.15 -3.90 8.15
C LEU A 74 -6.30 -3.91 9.18
N GLU A 75 -7.34 -3.10 8.95
CA GLU A 75 -8.56 -3.07 9.77
C GLU A 75 -9.51 -4.24 9.49
N GLY A 76 -9.45 -4.78 8.27
CA GLY A 76 -10.34 -5.83 7.79
C GLY A 76 -10.00 -7.23 8.31
N PRO A 77 -10.90 -8.21 8.10
CA PRO A 77 -10.56 -9.61 8.26
C PRO A 77 -9.42 -9.99 7.31
N ALA A 78 -8.59 -10.96 7.71
CA ALA A 78 -7.53 -11.48 6.85
C ALA A 78 -8.11 -11.83 5.47
N LEU A 79 -7.49 -11.31 4.40
CA LEU A 79 -7.94 -11.61 3.04
C LEU A 79 -7.88 -13.12 2.82
N ASP A 80 -8.98 -13.70 2.38
CA ASP A 80 -9.03 -15.07 1.88
C ASP A 80 -8.45 -15.07 0.45
N VAL A 81 -7.13 -14.91 0.37
CA VAL A 81 -6.39 -15.01 -0.90
C VAL A 81 -6.17 -16.51 -1.16
N PRO A 82 -6.77 -17.08 -2.22
CA PRO A 82 -6.49 -18.46 -2.57
C PRO A 82 -4.98 -18.61 -2.80
N PRO A 83 -4.37 -19.74 -2.39
CA PRO A 83 -2.96 -19.99 -2.66
C PRO A 83 -2.69 -19.79 -4.16
N LEU A 84 -1.57 -19.15 -4.48
CA LEU A 84 -1.12 -19.11 -5.86
C LEU A 84 -1.03 -20.57 -6.35
N PRO A 85 -1.47 -20.88 -7.58
CA PRO A 85 -1.25 -22.21 -8.14
C PRO A 85 0.25 -22.55 -8.02
N GLU A 86 0.55 -23.77 -7.59
CA GLU A 86 1.94 -24.23 -7.53
C GLU A 86 2.55 -24.10 -8.93
N GLU A 87 3.86 -23.83 -9.04
CA GLU A 87 4.52 -23.63 -10.34
C GLU A 87 4.33 -24.83 -11.30
N ASP A 88 4.01 -26.00 -10.76
CA ASP A 88 3.69 -27.24 -11.49
C ASP A 88 2.27 -27.30 -12.09
N ASP A 89 1.38 -26.36 -11.74
CA ASP A 89 -0.02 -26.26 -12.23
C ASP A 89 -0.16 -25.26 -13.39
N PHE A 90 0.91 -24.57 -13.77
CA PHE A 90 0.94 -23.89 -15.05
C PHE A 90 1.04 -24.98 -16.11
N PRO A 91 0.05 -25.13 -17.01
CA PRO A 91 0.24 -26.02 -18.15
C PRO A 91 1.53 -25.58 -18.83
N ASP A 92 2.45 -26.53 -19.06
CA ASP A 92 3.66 -26.31 -19.84
C ASP A 92 3.27 -25.37 -20.98
N GLU A 93 3.88 -24.18 -21.02
CA GLU A 93 3.60 -23.22 -22.09
C GLU A 93 3.85 -23.97 -23.40
N GLU A 94 2.76 -24.47 -24.01
CA GLU A 94 2.79 -25.04 -25.35
C GLU A 94 3.55 -24.01 -26.16
N PRO A 95 4.67 -24.40 -26.81
CA PRO A 95 5.50 -23.45 -27.54
C PRO A 95 4.57 -22.62 -28.39
N ILE A 96 4.53 -21.32 -28.14
CA ILE A 96 3.76 -20.40 -28.97
C ILE A 96 4.34 -20.63 -30.36
N GLU A 97 3.62 -21.36 -31.22
CA GLU A 97 4.05 -21.53 -32.60
C GLU A 97 4.15 -20.12 -33.16
N GLU A 98 5.39 -19.69 -33.38
CA GLU A 98 5.73 -18.47 -34.10
C GLU A 98 5.22 -18.67 -35.53
N GLY A 99 3.92 -18.48 -35.71
CA GLY A 99 3.18 -19.12 -36.79
C GLY A 99 1.83 -18.48 -37.06
N ASP A 100 1.69 -17.17 -36.87
CA ASP A 100 1.06 -16.34 -37.90
C ASP A 100 1.49 -14.89 -37.69
N THR A 101 2.35 -14.42 -38.59
CA THR A 101 2.47 -12.99 -38.86
C THR A 101 1.07 -12.44 -39.05
N VAL A 102 0.62 -11.57 -38.15
CA VAL A 102 -0.54 -10.71 -38.43
C VAL A 102 -0.21 -9.97 -39.72
N THR A 103 -0.72 -10.48 -40.83
CA THR A 103 -0.65 -9.84 -42.12
C THR A 103 -1.48 -8.59 -41.97
N GLU A 104 -0.79 -7.46 -42.02
CA GLU A 104 -1.37 -6.15 -42.20
C GLU A 104 -2.37 -6.17 -43.36
N THR A 105 -3.68 -6.24 -43.10
CA THR A 105 -4.70 -5.66 -43.98
C THR A 105 -6.05 -5.45 -43.27
N GLU A 106 -6.19 -4.42 -42.43
CA GLU A 106 -7.46 -3.68 -42.42
C GLU A 106 -7.23 -2.22 -41.99
N PRO A 107 -7.53 -1.23 -42.84
CA PRO A 107 -7.37 0.17 -42.48
C PRO A 107 -8.42 0.51 -41.42
N ARG A 108 -7.95 1.01 -40.27
CA ARG A 108 -8.80 1.58 -39.21
C ARG A 108 -9.85 2.49 -39.83
N ARG A 109 -11.10 2.04 -39.84
CA ARG A 109 -12.26 2.86 -40.19
C ARG A 109 -12.27 4.05 -39.24
N SER A 110 -11.99 5.21 -39.80
CA SER A 110 -12.05 6.52 -39.16
C SER A 110 -13.42 6.70 -38.51
N VAL A 111 -13.48 6.60 -37.18
CA VAL A 111 -14.62 7.09 -36.40
C VAL A 111 -14.58 8.61 -36.49
N GLN A 112 -15.22 9.12 -37.53
CA GLN A 112 -15.46 10.53 -37.76
C GLN A 112 -16.41 11.03 -36.68
N ARG A 113 -15.85 11.50 -35.56
CA ARG A 113 -16.61 12.16 -34.51
C ARG A 113 -16.86 13.59 -34.96
N ASN A 114 -18.08 13.82 -35.46
CA ASN A 114 -18.55 15.12 -35.93
C ASN A 114 -18.35 16.20 -34.85
N ALA A 115 -17.69 17.29 -35.23
CA ALA A 115 -17.63 18.50 -34.44
C ALA A 115 -19.02 19.17 -34.40
N PRO A 116 -19.50 19.68 -33.25
CA PRO A 116 -20.64 20.58 -33.24
C PRO A 116 -20.23 21.92 -33.87
N THR A 117 -20.86 22.22 -35.00
CA THR A 117 -20.84 23.52 -35.68
C THR A 117 -21.22 24.63 -34.69
N VAL A 118 -20.29 25.57 -34.50
CA VAL A 118 -20.58 26.91 -34.00
C VAL A 118 -21.47 27.61 -35.03
N LEU A 119 -22.73 27.87 -34.67
CA LEU A 119 -23.58 28.84 -35.32
C LEU A 119 -23.87 29.95 -34.32
N GLY A 120 -23.43 31.15 -34.67
CA GLY A 120 -23.56 32.35 -33.86
C GLY A 120 -25.00 32.84 -33.72
N GLY A 121 -25.17 33.66 -32.70
CA GLY A 121 -26.28 34.57 -32.40
C GLY A 121 -25.81 35.51 -31.30
#